data_AF-A0A963PK73-F1
#
_entry.id   AF-A0A963PK73-F1
#
_cell.length_a   1.000
_cell.length_b   1.000
_cell.length_c   1.000
_cell.angle_alpha   90.00
_cell.angle_beta   90.00
_cell.angle_gamma   90.00
#
_symmetry.space_group_name_H-M   'P 1'
#
loop_
_entity.id
_entity.type
_entity.pdbx_description
1 polymer ?
#
loop_
_entity_poly.entity_id
_entity_poly.type
_entity_poly.pdbx_seq_one_letter_code
_entity_poly.pdbx_strand_id
1 'polypeptide(L)'
;MKSARPTEGKTSAAEHSDSKAHAAFVGTDNPRHLRAIQAVTVRPVPREELDRVAGCSNGPALVSDLRARGLEMPCTRTRRLDRDLFPTWPGVYHLTERDRRKLNEWKRRRAAEGVRE
;
A
#
# COMPACT_ATOMS: atom_id res chain seq x y z
N MET A 1 24.62 -47.10 -2.57
CA MET A 1 24.92 -45.85 -1.84
C MET A 1 23.68 -44.97 -1.92
N LYS A 2 22.94 -44.77 -0.82
CA LYS A 2 21.67 -44.03 -0.79
C LYS A 2 21.94 -42.54 -0.62
N SER A 3 21.69 -41.74 -1.66
CA SER A 3 21.81 -40.28 -1.60
C SER A 3 20.58 -39.67 -0.94
N ALA A 4 20.79 -38.95 0.16
CA ALA A 4 19.76 -38.25 0.92
C ALA A 4 19.22 -37.05 0.13
N ARG A 5 17.89 -36.88 0.09
CA ARG A 5 17.21 -35.66 -0.38
C ARG A 5 17.09 -34.68 0.80
N PRO A 6 17.45 -33.39 0.66
CA PRO A 6 17.09 -32.40 1.65
C PRO A 6 15.60 -32.04 1.55
N THR A 7 15.01 -31.85 2.71
CA THR A 7 13.60 -31.62 3.05
C THR A 7 13.15 -30.17 2.82
N GLU A 8 11.92 -30.05 2.33
CA GLU A 8 10.93 -28.97 2.53
C GLU A 8 11.45 -27.58 2.93
N GLY A 9 11.50 -26.68 1.95
CA GLY A 9 11.63 -25.25 2.18
C GLY A 9 10.38 -24.69 2.86
N LYS A 10 10.43 -24.55 4.19
CA LYS A 10 9.44 -23.80 4.96
C LYS A 10 9.49 -22.33 4.53
N THR A 11 8.47 -21.88 3.83
CA THR A 11 8.17 -20.45 3.63
C THR A 11 8.01 -19.80 5.01
N SER A 12 9.06 -19.12 5.46
CA SER A 12 9.09 -18.29 6.66
C SER A 12 8.81 -16.85 6.26
N ALA A 13 7.54 -16.55 6.02
CA ALA A 13 7.05 -15.18 6.10
C ALA A 13 5.88 -15.22 7.06
N ALA A 14 6.14 -14.85 8.32
CA ALA A 14 5.09 -14.67 9.31
C ALA A 14 4.08 -13.66 8.77
N GLU A 15 2.82 -14.06 8.71
CA GLU A 15 1.72 -13.14 8.47
C GLU A 15 1.66 -12.17 9.65
N HIS A 16 2.23 -10.98 9.48
CA HIS A 16 2.05 -9.88 10.42
C HIS A 16 0.62 -9.32 10.27
N SER A 17 -0.38 -10.10 10.69
CA SER A 17 -1.69 -9.57 11.05
C SER A 17 -1.62 -9.18 12.52
N ASP A 18 -0.97 -8.05 12.80
CA ASP A 18 -0.93 -7.49 14.15
C ASP A 18 -2.31 -6.90 14.46
N SER A 19 -3.04 -7.53 15.38
CA SER A 19 -4.39 -7.19 15.82
C SER A 19 -4.43 -5.90 16.64
N LYS A 20 -3.84 -4.82 16.13
CA LYS A 20 -4.04 -3.47 16.68
C LYS A 20 -5.44 -3.01 16.32
N ALA A 21 -6.18 -2.51 17.32
CA ALA A 21 -7.42 -1.77 17.10
C ALA A 21 -7.24 -0.83 15.91
N HIS A 22 -8.05 -1.02 14.87
CA HIS A 22 -7.85 -0.33 13.60
C HIS A 22 -8.22 1.14 13.76
N ALA A 23 -7.22 1.97 14.08
CA ALA A 23 -7.39 3.42 14.23
C ALA A 23 -8.06 4.01 12.97
N ALA A 24 -8.97 4.96 13.19
CA ALA A 24 -9.57 5.72 12.11
C ALA A 24 -8.50 6.46 11.32
N PHE A 25 -8.74 6.69 10.02
CA PHE A 25 -7.83 7.48 9.22
C PHE A 25 -7.91 8.96 9.65
N VAL A 26 -6.82 9.49 10.17
CA VAL A 26 -6.78 10.86 10.71
C VAL A 26 -7.02 11.90 9.60
N GLY A 27 -6.60 11.59 8.37
CA GLY A 27 -6.62 12.51 7.24
C GLY A 27 -5.23 13.08 6.93
N THR A 28 -5.15 13.82 5.83
CA THR A 28 -3.91 14.51 5.41
C THR A 28 -4.22 15.61 4.40
N ASP A 29 -3.47 16.71 4.49
CA ASP A 29 -3.48 17.80 3.50
C ASP A 29 -2.22 17.83 2.63
N ASN A 30 -1.31 16.85 2.79
CA ASN A 30 -0.09 16.79 1.99
C ASN A 30 -0.45 16.45 0.53
N PRO A 31 -0.12 17.30 -0.45
CA PRO A 31 -0.51 17.09 -1.84
C PRO A 31 0.10 15.80 -2.45
N ARG A 32 1.22 15.31 -1.93
CA ARG A 32 1.81 14.03 -2.35
C ARG A 32 0.97 12.85 -1.88
N HIS A 33 0.50 12.91 -0.63
CA HIS A 33 -0.39 11.90 -0.07
C HIS A 33 -1.71 11.86 -0.83
N LEU A 34 -2.29 13.03 -1.13
CA LEU A 34 -3.55 13.12 -1.87
C LEU A 34 -3.44 12.50 -3.27
N ARG A 35 -2.34 12.76 -4.00
CA ARG A 35 -2.06 12.14 -5.29
C ARG A 35 -1.93 10.63 -5.20
N ALA A 36 -1.17 10.14 -4.21
CA ALA A 36 -1.00 8.70 -3.97
C ALA A 36 -2.33 8.01 -3.61
N ILE A 37 -3.11 8.59 -2.68
CA ILE A 37 -4.43 8.11 -2.27
C ILE A 37 -5.37 8.02 -3.49
N GLN A 38 -5.39 9.05 -4.32
CA GLN A 38 -6.22 9.07 -5.52
C GLN A 38 -5.86 7.93 -6.48
N ALA A 39 -4.57 7.74 -6.78
CA ALA A 39 -4.13 6.68 -7.68
C ALA A 39 -4.46 5.28 -7.16
N VAL A 40 -4.16 5.00 -5.89
CA VAL A 40 -4.43 3.67 -5.29
C VAL A 40 -5.93 3.40 -5.07
N THR A 41 -6.77 4.44 -5.04
CA THR A 41 -8.23 4.29 -5.02
C THR A 41 -8.77 3.75 -6.34
N VAL A 42 -8.17 4.15 -7.47
CA VAL A 42 -8.58 3.72 -8.81
C VAL A 42 -8.17 2.27 -9.08
N ARG A 43 -6.93 1.91 -8.75
CA ARG A 43 -6.39 0.56 -8.96
C ARG A 43 -5.17 0.29 -8.09
N PRO A 44 -4.71 -0.97 -7.95
CA PRO A 44 -3.38 -1.26 -7.44
C PRO A 44 -2.28 -0.55 -8.25
N VAL A 45 -1.28 -0.03 -7.55
CA VAL A 45 -0.23 0.81 -8.15
C VAL A 45 1.16 0.22 -7.86
N PRO A 46 1.97 -0.11 -8.88
CA PRO A 46 3.36 -0.48 -8.69
C PRO A 46 4.15 0.63 -8.00
N ARG A 47 5.14 0.27 -7.17
CA ARG A 47 5.98 1.23 -6.45
C ARG A 47 6.53 2.34 -7.36
N GLU A 48 7.09 1.97 -8.50
CA GLU A 48 7.69 2.93 -9.46
C GLU A 48 6.68 3.95 -9.98
N GLU A 49 5.44 3.52 -10.19
CA GLU A 49 4.37 4.41 -10.63
C GLU A 49 3.89 5.31 -9.48
N LEU A 50 3.82 4.76 -8.27
CA LEU A 50 3.48 5.51 -7.07
C LEU A 50 4.47 6.67 -6.84
N ASP A 51 5.77 6.41 -7.01
CA ASP A 51 6.84 7.42 -6.91
C ASP A 51 6.61 8.57 -7.92
N ARG A 52 6.29 8.23 -9.18
CA ARG A 52 6.00 9.21 -10.24
C ARG A 52 4.76 10.03 -9.93
N VAL A 53 3.66 9.39 -9.53
CA VAL A 53 2.39 10.06 -9.21
C VAL A 53 2.55 11.00 -8.02
N ALA A 54 3.19 10.53 -6.95
CA ALA A 54 3.44 11.33 -5.75
C ALA A 54 4.46 12.46 -6.01
N GLY A 55 5.29 12.34 -7.05
CA GLY A 55 6.37 13.27 -7.35
C GLY A 55 7.51 13.19 -6.32
N CYS A 56 7.79 11.98 -5.83
CA CYS A 56 8.87 11.74 -4.88
C CYS A 56 9.49 10.35 -5.09
N SER A 57 10.81 10.26 -5.03
CA SER A 57 11.55 8.99 -5.23
C SER A 57 11.55 8.07 -4.00
N ASN A 58 10.84 8.44 -2.94
CA ASN A 58 10.78 7.75 -1.65
C ASN A 58 9.34 7.30 -1.30
N GLY A 59 8.60 6.75 -2.26
CA GLY A 59 7.23 6.24 -2.06
C GLY A 59 7.05 5.31 -0.87
N PRO A 60 7.99 4.40 -0.51
CA PRO A 60 7.86 3.61 0.71
C PRO A 60 7.75 4.45 1.99
N ALA A 61 8.47 5.58 2.08
CA ALA A 61 8.36 6.50 3.21
C ALA A 61 6.98 7.18 3.22
N LEU A 62 6.52 7.63 2.05
CA LEU A 62 5.17 8.19 1.90
C LEU A 62 4.08 7.20 2.32
N VAL A 63 4.21 5.92 1.96
CA VAL A 63 3.26 4.88 2.37
C VAL A 63 3.37 4.60 3.87
N SER A 64 4.57 4.64 4.45
CA SER A 64 4.76 4.53 5.89
C SER A 64 4.04 5.65 6.64
N ASP A 65 4.09 6.89 6.14
CA ASP A 65 3.38 8.02 6.73
C ASP A 65 1.85 7.85 6.63
N LEU A 66 1.36 7.35 5.50
CA LEU A 66 -0.06 7.01 5.34
C LEU A 66 -0.50 5.88 6.28
N ARG A 67 0.39 4.92 6.55
CA ARG A 67 0.14 3.86 7.53
C ARG A 67 0.08 4.38 8.96
N ALA A 68 1.02 5.25 9.32
CA ALA A 68 1.01 5.93 10.61
C ALA A 68 -0.27 6.76 10.84
N ARG A 69 -0.92 7.23 9.75
CA ARG A 69 -2.19 7.95 9.79
C ARG A 69 -3.43 7.05 9.85
N GLY A 70 -3.27 5.73 9.82
CA GLY A 70 -4.35 4.76 10.01
C GLY A 70 -4.78 3.99 8.75
N LEU A 71 -4.09 4.14 7.62
CA LEU A 71 -4.27 3.23 6.48
C LEU A 71 -3.42 1.96 6.66
N GLU A 72 -3.79 0.87 6.02
CA GLU A 72 -2.99 -0.36 6.00
C GLU A 72 -2.07 -0.38 4.77
N MET A 73 -2.64 -0.07 3.59
CA MET A 73 -1.93 -0.04 2.30
C MET A 73 -0.95 -1.22 2.10
N PRO A 74 -1.43 -2.47 2.02
CA PRO A 74 -0.57 -3.62 1.82
C PRO A 74 0.26 -3.51 0.53
N CYS A 75 1.40 -4.21 0.52
CA CYS A 75 2.28 -4.30 -0.63
C CYS A 75 2.46 -5.77 -1.00
N THR A 76 1.92 -6.18 -2.15
CA THR A 76 2.11 -7.52 -2.69
C THR A 76 3.14 -7.49 -3.80
N ARG A 77 3.79 -8.62 -4.08
CA ARG A 77 4.75 -8.74 -5.19
C ARG A 77 4.05 -9.35 -6.39
N THR A 78 4.16 -8.70 -7.55
CA THR A 78 3.58 -9.20 -8.80
C THR A 78 4.68 -9.50 -9.80
N ARG A 79 4.58 -10.63 -10.50
CA ARG A 79 5.54 -10.99 -11.55
C ARG A 79 5.44 -10.01 -12.71
N ARG A 80 6.57 -9.47 -13.15
CA ARG A 80 6.71 -8.58 -14.32
C ARG A 80 7.98 -8.98 -15.08
N LEU A 81 8.00 -8.80 -16.40
CA LEU A 81 9.24 -8.89 -17.16
C LEU A 81 9.92 -7.51 -17.21
N ASP A 82 11.23 -7.48 -17.00
CA ASP A 82 12.01 -6.26 -17.20
C ASP A 82 12.32 -6.01 -18.69
N ARG A 83 13.16 -5.01 -18.96
CA ARG A 83 13.54 -4.62 -20.32
C ARG A 83 14.29 -5.73 -21.07
N ASP A 84 14.99 -6.59 -20.34
CA ASP A 84 15.83 -7.66 -20.88
C ASP A 84 15.09 -9.02 -20.79
N LEU A 85 13.77 -8.98 -20.57
CA LEU A 85 12.86 -10.12 -20.47
C LEU A 85 13.12 -11.06 -19.28
N PHE A 86 13.83 -10.60 -18.25
CA PHE A 86 14.00 -11.36 -17.02
C PHE A 86 12.81 -11.17 -16.07
N PRO A 87 12.41 -12.23 -15.34
CA PRO A 87 11.33 -12.13 -14.36
C PRO A 87 11.77 -11.29 -13.15
N THR A 88 11.04 -10.22 -12.90
CA THR A 88 11.12 -9.36 -11.73
C THR A 88 9.82 -9.44 -10.92
N TRP A 89 9.90 -9.00 -9.67
CA TRP A 89 8.78 -9.07 -8.73
C TRP A 89 8.58 -7.73 -8.01
N PRO A 90 8.25 -6.65 -8.75
CA PRO A 90 7.99 -5.34 -8.16
C PRO A 90 6.86 -5.39 -7.13
N GLY A 91 6.98 -4.53 -6.11
CA GLY A 91 5.93 -4.29 -5.14
C GLY A 91 4.78 -3.50 -5.74
N VAL A 92 3.56 -3.91 -5.44
CA VAL A 92 2.31 -3.27 -5.85
C VAL A 92 1.52 -2.93 -4.59
N TYR A 93 1.26 -1.64 -4.41
CA TYR A 93 0.44 -1.15 -3.32
C TYR A 93 -1.04 -1.19 -3.71
N HIS A 94 -1.88 -1.56 -2.76
CA HIS A 94 -3.33 -1.54 -2.93
C HIS A 94 -4.02 -1.17 -1.62
N LEU A 95 -5.29 -0.78 -1.71
CA LEU A 95 -6.14 -0.56 -0.53
C LEU A 95 -6.83 -1.86 -0.15
N THR A 96 -6.98 -2.09 1.15
CA THR A 96 -7.95 -3.07 1.64
C THR A 96 -9.36 -2.51 1.56
N GLU A 97 -10.36 -3.37 1.74
CA GLU A 97 -11.74 -2.92 1.88
C GLU A 97 -11.92 -1.99 3.10
N ARG A 98 -11.16 -2.24 4.18
CA ARG A 98 -11.15 -1.38 5.36
C ARG A 98 -10.57 -0.01 5.07
N ASP A 99 -9.46 0.06 4.33
CA ASP A 99 -8.87 1.34 3.92
C ASP A 99 -9.86 2.17 3.09
N ARG A 100 -10.58 1.53 2.17
CA ARG A 100 -11.61 2.20 1.35
C ARG A 100 -12.72 2.79 2.22
N ARG A 101 -13.19 2.06 3.24
CA ARG A 101 -14.19 2.56 4.19
C ARG A 101 -13.68 3.77 4.97
N LYS A 102 -12.47 3.70 5.52
CA LYS A 102 -11.84 4.81 6.25
C LYS A 102 -11.67 6.06 5.37
N LEU A 103 -11.26 5.88 4.12
CA LEU A 103 -11.13 6.98 3.15
C LEU A 103 -12.50 7.60 2.82
N ASN A 104 -13.54 6.78 2.65
CA ASN A 104 -14.89 7.28 2.39
C ASN A 104 -15.47 8.03 3.59
N GLU A 105 -15.28 7.53 4.81
CA GLU A 105 -15.67 8.22 6.04
C GLU A 105 -14.95 9.56 6.18
N TRP A 106 -13.64 9.58 5.94
CA TRP A 106 -12.86 10.82 5.95
C TRP A 106 -13.34 11.82 4.90
N LYS A 107 -13.60 11.39 3.65
CA LYS A 107 -14.17 12.24 2.60
C LYS A 107 -15.51 12.84 3.00
N ARG A 108 -16.41 12.04 3.59
CA ARG A 108 -17.73 12.51 4.06
C ARG A 108 -17.60 13.54 5.18
N ARG A 109 -16.74 13.27 6.17
CA ARG A 109 -16.45 14.23 7.27
C ARG A 109 -15.94 15.55 6.73
N ARG A 110 -14.96 15.51 5.83
CA ARG A 110 -14.37 16.71 5.22
C ARG A 110 -15.38 17.50 4.38
N ALA A 111 -16.26 16.82 3.64
CA ALA A 111 -17.34 17.48 2.90
C ALA A 111 -18.35 18.16 3.83
N ALA A 112 -18.72 17.51 4.94
CA ALA A 112 -19.63 18.09 5.92
C ALA A 112 -19.03 19.31 6.65
N GLU A 113 -17.70 19.33 6.85
CA GLU A 113 -16.98 20.48 7.40
C GLU A 113 -16.93 21.64 6.40
N GLY A 114 -16.64 21.38 5.12
CA GLY A 114 -16.58 22.42 4.08
C GLY A 114 -17.94 23.00 3.64
N VAL A 115 -19.07 22.42 4.07
CA VAL A 115 -20.43 22.96 3.84
C VAL A 115 -20.86 23.92 4.97
N ARG A 116 -20.07 24.04 6.04
CA ARG A 116 -20.36 24.91 7.20
C ARG A 116 -19.70 26.29 7.12
N GLU A 117 -18.95 26.57 6.06
CA GLU A 117 -18.37 27.88 5.73
C GLU A 117 -19.17 28.56 4.60
#